data_AF-A0A532TLF8-F1
#
_entry.id   AF-A0A532TLF8-F1
#
_cell.length_a   1.000
_cell.length_b   1.000
_cell.length_c   1.000
_cell.angle_alpha   90.00
_cell.angle_beta   90.00
_cell.angle_gamma   90.00
#
_symmetry.space_group_name_H-M   'P 1'
#
loop_
_entity.id
_entity.type
_entity.pdbx_description
1 polymer ?
#
loop_
_entity_poly.entity_id
_entity_poly.type
_entity_poly.pdbx_seq_one_letter_code
_entity_poly.pdbx_strand_id
1 'polypeptide(L)'
;MTVHGNQYLLPFFIRKDSRPLSIQGNDELALSFYLLTNELSKNKKIISFSRLLWPILSIQGVISTHIMLDGLKLFNNRGRFSNPPRQPLIGHILRNIDNKTRIELLNRILDVLTYKDIEAEEIGEGEESEFQTLKIDSIINPVFLQSLIKFIPLIEYKPIVDYTVLDSSISTENALNISEEYRQIINAMKGNALRWKTQIELIDKEVSKWLIDLNVQLKDIDSRYSSQITKTTSSIDTFQVNEKTKLELDKIDQWSVKEKKKIIENMSTLFKTFERHLEEIIKKNKFFTSGDSLKSRVFKDIVPHFENQFLYLRDEGKKFLESIEGLHQKFKELKERGTQIDIEAEQKLAKFKDSLHIKLKDRDKQLTEFESEKEVKISELNNLKTQIEDLITNIKKIIQEKQNSCLQEAQKLIEWSLNDDQSDLFSRPIQWIYMPIYAIFIEDEDNMEEYMNILFPGYITNDPNAIYQNIDDAFISLKNIVNEKVETDMATRSNFEFSCERKNLINDPNLKKRIQLGISKLREKTLLNETIERIIREKLNLLT
;
A
#
# COMPACT_ATOMS: atom_id res chain seq x y z
N MET A 1 23.08 -42.81 -28.22
CA MET A 1 21.81 -43.28 -28.84
C MET A 1 21.97 -43.13 -30.36
N THR A 2 21.88 -44.18 -31.18
CA THR A 2 22.03 -44.01 -32.64
C THR A 2 20.73 -43.51 -33.25
N VAL A 3 20.66 -42.20 -33.50
CA VAL A 3 19.54 -41.57 -34.19
C VAL A 3 19.60 -41.98 -35.66
N HIS A 4 18.60 -42.71 -36.14
CA HIS A 4 18.50 -43.16 -37.53
C HIS A 4 17.29 -42.51 -38.22
N GLY A 5 17.41 -42.24 -39.52
CA GLY A 5 16.34 -41.67 -40.34
C GLY A 5 16.47 -40.16 -40.57
N ASN A 6 15.42 -39.58 -41.14
CA ASN A 6 15.33 -38.14 -41.37
C ASN A 6 15.10 -37.41 -40.05
N GLN A 7 15.71 -36.24 -39.89
CA GLN A 7 15.56 -35.37 -38.74
C GLN A 7 15.31 -33.95 -39.20
N TYR A 8 14.72 -33.13 -38.33
CA TYR A 8 14.58 -31.70 -38.57
C TYR A 8 15.95 -31.03 -38.41
N LEU A 9 16.47 -30.50 -39.52
CA LEU A 9 17.77 -29.87 -39.59
C LEU A 9 17.63 -28.38 -39.89
N LEU A 10 18.32 -27.54 -39.12
CA LEU A 10 18.49 -26.14 -39.50
C LEU A 10 19.40 -26.04 -40.74
N PRO A 11 19.19 -25.06 -41.63
CA PRO A 11 20.13 -24.81 -42.72
C PRO A 11 21.46 -24.28 -42.16
N PHE A 12 22.58 -24.74 -42.73
CA PHE A 12 23.90 -24.26 -42.30
C PHE A 12 24.24 -22.88 -42.86
N PHE A 13 24.00 -22.65 -44.15
CA PHE A 13 24.19 -21.35 -44.79
C PHE A 13 22.86 -20.78 -45.29
N ILE A 14 22.56 -19.56 -44.89
CA ILE A 14 21.41 -18.79 -45.37
C ILE A 14 21.92 -17.61 -46.19
N ARG A 15 21.24 -17.25 -47.29
CA ARG A 15 21.53 -15.98 -47.97
C ARG A 15 20.86 -14.81 -47.26
N LYS A 16 21.63 -13.74 -47.03
CA LYS A 16 21.11 -12.51 -46.42
C LYS A 16 20.04 -11.84 -47.30
N ASP A 17 20.20 -11.95 -48.62
CA ASP A 17 19.26 -11.44 -49.62
C ASP A 17 18.52 -12.63 -50.25
N SER A 18 17.21 -12.70 -50.08
CA SER A 18 16.26 -13.82 -50.32
C SER A 18 16.17 -14.43 -51.75
N ARG A 19 17.23 -14.38 -52.56
CA ARG A 19 17.34 -15.08 -53.86
C ARG A 19 17.96 -16.47 -53.71
N PRO A 20 17.47 -17.50 -54.40
CA PRO A 20 17.87 -18.88 -54.16
C PRO A 20 19.28 -19.12 -54.68
N LEU A 21 20.22 -19.27 -53.75
CA LEU A 21 21.48 -19.97 -53.99
C LEU A 21 21.63 -20.88 -52.79
N SER A 22 21.25 -22.15 -52.97
CA SER A 22 21.44 -23.16 -51.94
C SER A 22 22.91 -23.56 -51.95
N ILE A 23 23.68 -23.16 -50.94
CA ILE A 23 25.00 -23.75 -50.68
C ILE A 23 24.74 -25.04 -49.92
N GLN A 24 24.95 -26.19 -50.55
CA GLN A 24 24.62 -27.51 -50.00
C GLN A 24 25.54 -28.61 -50.55
N GLY A 25 26.00 -29.49 -49.66
CA GLY A 25 26.81 -30.63 -50.05
C GLY A 25 28.27 -30.24 -50.25
N ASN A 26 28.80 -30.32 -51.48
CA ASN A 26 30.24 -30.14 -51.74
C ASN A 26 30.70 -28.68 -51.68
N ASP A 27 29.88 -27.72 -52.12
CA ASP A 27 30.18 -26.29 -52.01
C ASP A 27 30.11 -25.80 -50.56
N GLU A 28 29.15 -26.30 -49.77
CA GLU A 28 29.09 -26.09 -48.32
C GLU A 28 30.36 -26.61 -47.64
N LEU A 29 30.77 -27.84 -47.97
CA LEU A 29 31.99 -28.45 -47.43
C LEU A 29 33.25 -27.63 -47.76
N ALA A 30 33.39 -27.18 -49.01
CA ALA A 30 34.55 -26.39 -49.43
C ALA A 30 34.59 -25.01 -48.75
N LEU A 31 33.43 -24.37 -48.60
CA LEU A 31 33.33 -23.08 -47.92
C LEU A 31 33.60 -23.21 -46.41
N SER A 32 33.02 -24.22 -45.76
CA SER A 32 33.29 -24.48 -44.33
C SER A 32 34.76 -24.80 -44.08
N PHE A 33 35.39 -25.59 -44.95
CA PHE A 33 36.82 -25.87 -44.86
C PHE A 33 37.65 -24.59 -44.98
N TYR A 34 37.33 -23.71 -45.94
CA TYR A 34 37.99 -22.40 -46.05
C TYR A 34 37.86 -21.58 -44.77
N LEU A 35 36.63 -21.40 -44.26
CA LEU A 35 36.35 -20.56 -43.09
C LEU A 35 37.00 -21.06 -41.81
N LEU A 36 37.25 -22.37 -41.70
CA LEU A 36 37.94 -22.97 -40.56
C LEU A 36 39.47 -22.95 -40.68
N THR A 37 40.01 -22.81 -41.90
CA THR A 37 41.45 -22.98 -42.17
C THR A 37 42.18 -21.74 -42.70
N ASN A 38 41.45 -20.70 -43.11
CA ASN A 38 42.00 -19.48 -43.72
C ASN A 38 43.04 -18.77 -42.83
N GLU A 39 42.82 -18.74 -41.52
CA GLU A 39 43.68 -18.09 -40.52
C GLU A 39 44.76 -19.01 -39.93
N LEU A 40 44.81 -20.28 -40.35
CA LEU A 40 45.81 -21.21 -39.83
C LEU A 40 47.20 -20.86 -40.36
N SER A 41 48.23 -20.94 -39.52
CA SER A 41 49.63 -20.87 -39.93
C SER A 41 50.10 -22.22 -40.52
N LYS A 42 51.35 -22.30 -40.99
CA LYS A 42 51.91 -23.52 -41.62
C LYS A 42 52.39 -24.56 -40.61
N ASN A 43 52.71 -24.17 -39.38
CA ASN A 43 53.14 -25.01 -38.26
C ASN A 43 51.95 -25.72 -37.55
N LYS A 44 50.77 -25.70 -38.16
CA LYS A 44 49.53 -26.20 -37.56
C LYS A 44 49.00 -27.36 -38.38
N LYS A 45 48.74 -28.47 -37.69
CA LYS A 45 48.30 -29.73 -38.28
C LYS A 45 46.84 -30.00 -37.95
N ILE A 46 46.07 -30.42 -38.95
CA ILE A 46 44.66 -30.75 -38.75
C ILE A 46 44.56 -32.21 -38.27
N ILE A 47 44.07 -32.43 -37.04
CA ILE A 47 43.87 -33.77 -36.47
C ILE A 47 42.54 -34.36 -36.94
N SER A 48 41.46 -33.58 -36.85
CA SER A 48 40.13 -34.01 -37.25
C SER A 48 39.32 -32.87 -37.85
N PHE A 49 38.46 -33.21 -38.81
CA PHE A 49 37.53 -32.27 -39.44
C PHE A 49 36.20 -32.98 -39.69
N SER A 50 35.11 -32.49 -39.07
CA SER A 50 33.85 -33.21 -39.06
C SER A 50 32.63 -32.31 -39.13
N ARG A 51 31.55 -32.86 -39.69
CA ARG A 51 30.19 -32.30 -39.64
C ARG A 51 29.47 -32.87 -38.42
N LEU A 52 29.10 -32.02 -37.48
CA LEU A 52 28.40 -32.42 -36.27
C LEU A 52 26.98 -31.85 -36.25
N LEU A 53 26.11 -32.47 -35.45
CA LEU A 53 24.78 -31.98 -35.16
C LEU A 53 24.67 -31.66 -33.67
N TRP A 54 24.35 -30.41 -33.40
CA TRP A 54 24.02 -29.94 -32.06
C TRP A 54 22.54 -30.23 -31.78
N PRO A 55 22.22 -31.05 -30.76
CA PRO A 55 20.85 -31.40 -30.43
C PRO A 55 20.15 -30.26 -29.67
N ILE A 56 19.04 -29.77 -30.21
CA ILE A 56 18.12 -28.82 -29.57
C ILE A 56 16.76 -29.50 -29.44
N LEU A 57 16.17 -29.46 -28.26
CA LEU A 57 14.86 -30.06 -28.00
C LEU A 57 13.81 -28.97 -27.89
N SER A 58 12.82 -29.01 -28.79
CA SER A 58 11.56 -28.28 -28.62
C SER A 58 10.64 -29.10 -27.73
N ILE A 59 10.13 -28.50 -26.67
CA ILE A 59 9.16 -29.12 -25.77
C ILE A 59 8.08 -28.13 -25.36
N GLN A 60 6.84 -28.59 -25.28
CA GLN A 60 5.71 -27.77 -24.88
C GLN A 60 5.97 -27.10 -23.52
N GLY A 61 5.81 -25.78 -23.47
CA GLY A 61 5.94 -24.96 -22.28
C GLY A 61 4.58 -24.66 -21.65
N VAL A 62 4.23 -23.37 -21.58
CA VAL A 62 2.89 -22.89 -21.18
C VAL A 62 1.91 -23.08 -22.35
N ILE A 63 0.62 -22.80 -22.13
CA ILE A 63 -0.43 -22.89 -23.15
C ILE A 63 0.00 -22.19 -24.44
N SER A 64 -0.01 -22.94 -25.55
CA SER A 64 0.34 -22.47 -26.90
C SER A 64 1.77 -21.92 -27.04
N THR A 65 2.71 -22.49 -26.29
CA THR A 65 4.14 -22.16 -26.39
C THR A 65 5.02 -23.40 -26.31
N HIS A 66 6.22 -23.33 -26.91
CA HIS A 66 7.30 -24.30 -26.74
C HIS A 66 8.56 -23.61 -26.17
N ILE A 67 9.22 -24.27 -25.21
CA ILE A 67 10.57 -23.89 -24.79
C ILE A 67 11.59 -24.68 -25.61
N MET A 68 12.75 -24.08 -25.84
CA MET A 68 13.88 -24.72 -26.50
C MET A 68 14.95 -25.06 -25.47
N LEU A 69 15.34 -26.32 -25.43
CA LEU A 69 16.38 -26.83 -24.53
C LEU A 69 17.63 -27.20 -25.33
N ASP A 70 18.77 -26.69 -24.90
CA ASP A 70 20.09 -27.04 -25.41
C ASP A 70 20.54 -28.40 -24.84
N GLY A 71 20.68 -29.41 -25.71
CA GLY A 71 21.11 -30.74 -25.30
C GLY A 71 22.51 -30.81 -24.68
N LEU A 72 23.38 -29.81 -24.87
CA LEU A 72 24.72 -29.75 -24.28
C LEU A 72 24.77 -29.01 -22.93
N LYS A 73 23.64 -28.45 -22.47
CA LYS A 73 23.52 -27.76 -21.16
C LYS A 73 24.46 -26.53 -21.01
N LEU A 74 24.82 -25.87 -22.09
CA LEU A 74 25.60 -24.64 -22.07
C LEU A 74 24.75 -23.44 -21.66
N PHE A 75 23.51 -23.37 -22.15
CA PHE A 75 22.56 -22.36 -21.73
C PHE A 75 21.87 -22.77 -20.43
N ASN A 76 21.69 -21.83 -19.50
CA ASN A 76 20.93 -22.06 -18.28
C ASN A 76 20.31 -20.72 -17.84
N ASN A 77 19.10 -20.75 -17.30
CA ASN A 77 18.52 -19.58 -16.65
C ASN A 77 18.75 -19.68 -15.13
N ARG A 78 19.49 -18.74 -14.57
CA ARG A 78 19.72 -18.62 -13.12
C ARG A 78 19.35 -17.21 -12.70
N GLY A 79 18.59 -17.09 -11.61
CA GLY A 79 18.16 -15.80 -11.10
C GLY A 79 17.40 -15.95 -9.80
N ARG A 80 16.56 -14.96 -9.50
CA ARG A 80 15.61 -15.02 -8.39
C ARG A 80 14.31 -14.34 -8.77
N PHE A 81 13.21 -14.69 -8.11
CA PHE A 81 11.89 -14.09 -8.33
C PHE A 81 11.17 -13.78 -7.03
N SER A 82 10.28 -12.80 -7.06
CA SER A 82 9.64 -12.20 -5.90
C SER A 82 8.72 -13.19 -5.17
N ASN A 83 8.87 -13.27 -3.84
CA ASN A 83 8.14 -14.17 -2.96
C ASN A 83 7.44 -13.40 -1.83
N PRO A 84 6.10 -13.44 -1.71
CA PRO A 84 5.35 -12.70 -0.70
C PRO A 84 5.61 -13.22 0.72
N PRO A 85 5.44 -12.37 1.76
CA PRO A 85 5.52 -12.82 3.13
C PRO A 85 4.39 -13.81 3.46
N ARG A 86 4.59 -14.62 4.50
CA ARG A 86 3.61 -15.64 4.90
C ARG A 86 2.30 -14.97 5.35
N GLN A 87 1.20 -15.29 4.67
CA GLN A 87 -0.14 -14.77 5.01
C GLN A 87 -0.53 -14.98 6.49
N PRO A 88 -0.20 -16.12 7.15
CA PRO A 88 -0.44 -16.28 8.59
C PRO A 88 0.27 -15.25 9.47
N LEU A 89 1.47 -14.78 9.10
CA LEU A 89 2.21 -13.80 9.88
C LEU A 89 1.45 -12.47 9.97
N ILE A 90 0.95 -11.97 8.83
CA ILE A 90 0.10 -10.77 8.78
C ILE A 90 -1.19 -11.01 9.58
N GLY A 91 -1.80 -12.21 9.44
CA GLY A 91 -2.96 -12.58 10.23
C GLY A 91 -2.71 -12.60 11.75
N HIS A 92 -1.54 -13.04 12.20
CA HIS A 92 -1.14 -13.00 13.60
C HIS A 92 -0.93 -11.57 14.09
N ILE A 93 -0.28 -10.71 13.30
CA ILE A 93 -0.09 -9.30 13.65
C ILE A 93 -1.46 -8.62 13.80
N LEU A 94 -2.40 -8.85 12.88
CA LEU A 94 -3.74 -8.28 12.94
C LEU A 94 -4.58 -8.78 14.13
N ARG A 95 -4.30 -9.97 14.66
CA ARG A 95 -5.03 -10.56 15.81
C ARG A 95 -4.43 -10.19 17.17
N ASN A 96 -3.15 -9.87 17.23
CA ASN A 96 -2.43 -9.64 18.49
C ASN A 96 -2.62 -8.20 18.99
N ILE A 97 -3.87 -7.84 19.28
CA ILE A 97 -4.32 -6.48 19.63
C ILE A 97 -3.99 -6.14 21.09
N ASP A 98 -3.77 -7.14 21.94
CA ASP A 98 -3.81 -6.99 23.39
C ASP A 98 -2.71 -6.10 23.98
N ASN A 99 -1.65 -5.77 23.23
CA ASN A 99 -0.52 -4.95 23.70
C ASN A 99 -0.06 -3.83 22.74
N LYS A 100 -0.74 -3.60 21.61
CA LYS A 100 -0.26 -2.64 20.58
C LYS A 100 -1.36 -1.74 20.04
N THR A 101 -1.00 -0.50 19.70
CA THR A 101 -1.93 0.44 19.05
C THR A 101 -2.19 0.03 17.60
N ARG A 102 -3.34 0.45 17.03
CA ARG A 102 -3.68 0.19 15.61
C ARG A 102 -2.60 0.68 14.65
N ILE A 103 -1.98 1.82 14.96
CA ILE A 103 -0.89 2.41 14.18
C ILE A 103 0.37 1.55 14.26
N GLU A 104 0.75 1.08 15.45
CA GLU A 104 1.88 0.17 15.62
C GLU A 104 1.70 -1.15 14.86
N LEU A 105 0.49 -1.69 14.84
CA LEU A 105 0.19 -2.90 14.05
C LEU A 105 0.39 -2.67 12.56
N LEU A 106 -0.07 -1.52 12.03
CA LEU A 106 0.09 -1.16 10.62
C LEU A 106 1.54 -0.88 10.25
N ASN A 107 2.30 -0.22 11.12
CA ASN A 107 3.74 -0.03 10.93
C ASN A 107 4.49 -1.36 10.92
N ARG A 108 4.14 -2.29 11.82
CA ARG A 108 4.73 -3.63 11.79
C ARG A 108 4.40 -4.38 10.51
N ILE A 109 3.17 -4.25 9.99
CA ILE A 109 2.81 -4.83 8.69
C ILE A 109 3.67 -4.21 7.59
N LEU A 110 3.89 -2.89 7.58
CA LEU A 110 4.80 -2.25 6.63
C LEU A 110 6.22 -2.81 6.72
N ASP A 111 6.76 -3.01 7.92
CA ASP A 111 8.09 -3.58 8.12
C ASP A 111 8.19 -5.01 7.58
N VAL A 112 7.15 -5.83 7.77
CA VAL A 112 7.08 -7.20 7.20
C VAL A 112 6.97 -7.16 5.67
N LEU A 113 6.15 -6.28 5.10
CA LEU A 113 5.98 -6.18 3.64
C LEU A 113 7.23 -5.62 2.94
N THR A 114 8.07 -4.90 3.67
CA THR A 114 9.35 -4.35 3.20
C THR A 114 10.57 -5.15 3.64
N TYR A 115 10.36 -6.32 4.27
CA TYR A 115 11.40 -7.24 4.73
C TYR A 115 12.44 -6.57 5.66
N LYS A 116 11.98 -5.62 6.49
CA LYS A 116 12.81 -4.93 7.50
C LYS A 116 12.65 -5.50 8.91
N ASP A 117 11.67 -6.38 9.13
CA ASP A 117 11.38 -6.98 10.44
C ASP A 117 12.31 -8.18 10.71
N ILE A 118 13.25 -7.99 11.64
CA ILE A 118 14.26 -9.00 12.06
C ILE A 118 13.59 -10.18 12.81
N GLU A 119 12.46 -9.97 13.51
CA GLU A 119 11.72 -11.07 14.16
C GLU A 119 10.96 -11.93 13.14
N ALA A 120 10.63 -11.38 11.97
CA ALA A 120 10.05 -12.16 10.87
C ALA A 120 11.10 -13.08 10.22
N GLU A 121 12.40 -12.73 10.28
CA GLU A 121 13.50 -13.63 9.90
C GLU A 121 13.68 -14.78 10.91
N GLU A 122 13.46 -14.57 12.21
CA GLU A 122 13.59 -15.62 13.23
C GLU A 122 12.50 -16.71 13.15
N ILE A 123 11.34 -16.42 12.55
CA ILE A 123 10.26 -17.40 12.33
C ILE A 123 10.43 -18.14 10.98
N GLY A 124 11.45 -17.79 10.18
CA GLY A 124 11.83 -18.52 8.96
C GLY A 124 12.71 -17.77 7.96
N GLU A 125 13.99 -17.67 8.29
CA GLU A 125 15.24 -17.60 7.50
C GLU A 125 15.41 -16.51 6.40
N GLY A 126 16.08 -15.40 6.78
CA GLY A 126 17.09 -14.63 6.01
C GLY A 126 16.70 -13.92 4.69
N GLU A 127 17.74 -13.44 3.96
CA GLU A 127 17.68 -12.81 2.62
C GLU A 127 16.99 -13.70 1.55
N GLU A 128 16.76 -14.99 1.84
CA GLU A 128 15.98 -15.95 1.04
C GLU A 128 14.45 -15.77 1.18
N SER A 129 13.98 -14.87 2.03
CA SER A 129 12.54 -14.67 2.26
C SER A 129 11.86 -13.82 1.19
N GLU A 130 12.51 -12.76 0.69
CA GLU A 130 11.96 -11.88 -0.35
C GLU A 130 12.02 -12.51 -1.74
N PHE A 131 13.02 -13.36 -1.99
CA PHE A 131 13.27 -13.91 -3.32
C PHE A 131 13.49 -15.42 -3.31
N GLN A 132 12.80 -16.14 -4.18
CA GLN A 132 13.04 -17.56 -4.45
C GLN A 132 14.06 -17.73 -5.58
N THR A 133 14.96 -18.71 -5.45
CA THR A 133 15.95 -19.01 -6.48
C THR A 133 15.29 -19.58 -7.74
N LEU A 134 15.58 -18.97 -8.88
CA LEU A 134 15.22 -19.45 -10.21
C LEU A 134 16.40 -20.25 -10.76
N LYS A 135 16.19 -21.52 -11.11
CA LYS A 135 17.15 -22.30 -11.86
C LYS A 135 16.41 -23.19 -12.85
N ILE A 136 16.60 -22.96 -14.14
CA ILE A 136 16.10 -23.85 -15.20
C ILE A 136 17.30 -24.20 -16.06
N ASP A 137 17.70 -25.47 -15.97
CA ASP A 137 18.86 -25.96 -16.70
C ASP A 137 18.54 -26.11 -18.19
N SER A 138 19.55 -25.87 -19.04
CA SER A 138 19.48 -26.07 -20.51
C SER A 138 18.53 -25.17 -21.29
N ILE A 139 17.72 -24.33 -20.66
CA ILE A 139 16.81 -23.44 -21.37
C ILE A 139 17.58 -22.37 -22.15
N ILE A 140 17.25 -22.22 -23.42
CA ILE A 140 17.87 -21.24 -24.31
C ILE A 140 17.41 -19.82 -23.94
N ASN A 141 18.36 -18.89 -23.88
CA ASN A 141 18.06 -17.50 -23.55
C ASN A 141 17.31 -16.76 -24.69
N PRO A 142 16.55 -15.69 -24.40
CA PRO A 142 15.70 -15.03 -25.40
C PRO A 142 16.50 -14.44 -26.55
N VAL A 143 17.74 -14.00 -26.30
CA VAL A 143 18.61 -13.41 -27.33
C VAL A 143 18.95 -14.46 -28.38
N PHE A 144 19.42 -15.64 -27.98
CA PHE A 144 19.72 -16.74 -28.90
C PHE A 144 18.44 -17.36 -29.48
N LEU A 145 17.36 -17.40 -28.71
CA LEU A 145 16.05 -17.86 -29.17
C LEU A 145 15.55 -17.01 -30.35
N GLN A 146 15.66 -15.68 -30.28
CA GLN A 146 15.33 -14.77 -31.39
C GLN A 146 16.17 -15.04 -32.64
N SER A 147 17.43 -15.43 -32.48
CA SER A 147 18.29 -15.86 -33.58
C SER A 147 17.79 -17.15 -34.21
N LEU A 148 17.45 -18.16 -33.39
CA LEU A 148 16.91 -19.45 -33.85
C LEU A 148 15.57 -19.32 -34.58
N ILE A 149 14.69 -18.40 -34.16
CA ILE A 149 13.40 -18.12 -34.83
C ILE A 149 13.60 -17.83 -36.32
N LYS A 150 14.71 -17.17 -36.70
CA LYS A 150 15.02 -16.88 -38.12
C LYS A 150 15.27 -18.14 -38.94
N PHE A 151 15.67 -19.24 -38.29
CA PHE A 151 15.96 -20.53 -38.93
C PHE A 151 14.77 -21.48 -38.96
N ILE A 152 13.84 -21.37 -38.00
CA ILE A 152 12.71 -22.29 -37.84
C ILE A 152 11.89 -22.46 -39.14
N PRO A 153 11.52 -21.37 -39.87
CA PRO A 153 10.79 -21.49 -41.13
C PRO A 153 11.57 -22.19 -42.26
N LEU A 154 12.89 -22.32 -42.12
CA LEU A 154 13.79 -22.89 -43.12
C LEU A 154 14.26 -24.29 -42.76
N ILE A 155 13.73 -24.88 -41.68
CA ILE A 155 14.05 -26.24 -41.27
C ILE A 155 13.62 -27.24 -42.35
N GLU A 156 14.48 -28.21 -42.63
CA GLU A 156 14.19 -29.28 -43.57
C GLU A 156 14.25 -30.65 -42.87
N TYR A 157 13.33 -31.56 -43.21
CA TYR A 157 13.34 -32.93 -42.70
C TYR A 157 14.21 -33.82 -43.61
N LYS A 158 15.49 -33.95 -43.25
CA LYS A 158 16.54 -34.56 -44.10
C LYS A 158 17.30 -35.69 -43.39
N PRO A 159 17.85 -36.66 -44.14
CA PRO A 159 18.67 -37.72 -43.56
C PRO A 159 19.95 -37.16 -42.95
N ILE A 160 20.28 -37.59 -41.74
CA ILE A 160 21.49 -37.16 -41.02
C ILE A 160 22.71 -38.05 -41.29
N VAL A 161 22.68 -38.85 -42.36
CA VAL A 161 23.68 -39.89 -42.65
C VAL A 161 25.09 -39.32 -42.64
N ASP A 162 25.30 -38.11 -43.16
CA ASP A 162 26.60 -37.44 -43.29
C ASP A 162 27.11 -36.73 -42.03
N TYR A 163 26.38 -36.81 -40.92
CA TYR A 163 26.71 -36.10 -39.68
C TYR A 163 26.97 -37.05 -38.50
N THR A 164 27.68 -36.55 -37.49
CA THR A 164 27.70 -37.14 -36.15
C THR A 164 26.88 -36.28 -35.20
N VAL A 165 25.94 -36.88 -34.46
CA VAL A 165 25.17 -36.17 -33.43
C VAL A 165 26.01 -36.07 -32.16
N LEU A 166 26.17 -34.86 -31.61
CA LEU A 166 26.79 -34.67 -30.30
C LEU A 166 25.91 -35.33 -29.22
N ASP A 167 26.53 -35.97 -28.23
CA ASP A 167 25.78 -36.64 -27.18
C ASP A 167 25.02 -35.61 -26.34
N SER A 168 23.69 -35.78 -26.29
CA SER A 168 22.80 -34.93 -25.49
C SER A 168 22.84 -35.38 -24.03
N SER A 169 23.05 -34.42 -23.13
CA SER A 169 22.86 -34.58 -21.69
C SER A 169 21.37 -34.65 -21.28
N ILE A 170 20.47 -34.27 -22.19
CA ILE A 170 19.03 -34.27 -21.99
C ILE A 170 18.41 -35.53 -22.57
N SER A 171 17.76 -36.31 -21.70
CA SER A 171 16.81 -37.36 -22.08
C SER A 171 15.40 -36.78 -22.20
N THR A 172 14.50 -37.49 -22.88
CA THR A 172 13.08 -37.09 -22.98
C THR A 172 12.41 -36.94 -21.61
N GLU A 173 12.76 -37.82 -20.65
CA GLU A 173 12.25 -37.76 -19.27
C GLU A 173 12.77 -36.52 -18.53
N ASN A 174 14.08 -36.24 -18.63
CA ASN A 174 14.65 -35.03 -18.04
C ASN A 174 14.06 -33.76 -18.65
N ALA A 175 13.81 -33.76 -19.96
CA ALA A 175 13.16 -32.64 -20.64
C ALA A 175 11.74 -32.39 -20.13
N LEU A 176 10.95 -33.45 -19.93
CA LEU A 176 9.61 -33.35 -19.34
C LEU A 176 9.67 -32.75 -17.94
N ASN A 177 10.64 -33.15 -17.11
CA ASN A 177 10.86 -32.58 -15.79
C ASN A 177 11.22 -31.08 -15.87
N ILE A 178 12.10 -30.69 -16.80
CA ILE A 178 12.48 -29.28 -17.02
C ILE A 178 11.27 -28.44 -17.49
N SER A 179 10.46 -28.97 -18.41
CA SER A 179 9.23 -28.30 -18.87
C SER A 179 8.23 -28.13 -17.72
N GLU A 180 8.07 -29.15 -16.88
CA GLU A 180 7.20 -29.07 -15.72
C GLU A 180 7.71 -28.08 -14.67
N GLU A 181 9.01 -28.08 -14.38
CA GLU A 181 9.65 -27.10 -13.50
C GLU A 181 9.45 -25.67 -14.02
N TYR A 182 9.67 -25.44 -15.32
CA TYR A 182 9.40 -24.16 -15.98
C TYR A 182 7.94 -23.70 -15.79
N ARG A 183 6.96 -24.60 -15.98
CA ARG A 183 5.54 -24.29 -15.75
C ARG A 183 5.26 -24.00 -14.28
N GLN A 184 5.82 -24.78 -13.37
CA GLN A 184 5.63 -24.63 -11.93
C GLN A 184 6.18 -23.30 -11.42
N ILE A 185 7.33 -22.88 -11.91
CA ILE A 185 7.92 -21.57 -11.59
C ILE A 185 7.00 -20.43 -12.05
N ILE A 186 6.50 -20.48 -13.29
CA ILE A 186 5.57 -19.46 -13.80
C ILE A 186 4.27 -19.43 -12.97
N ASN A 187 3.75 -20.61 -12.63
CA ASN A 187 2.58 -20.74 -11.78
C ASN A 187 2.84 -20.23 -10.35
N ALA A 188 4.04 -20.46 -9.81
CA ALA A 188 4.46 -19.93 -8.52
C ALA A 188 4.53 -18.40 -8.54
N MET A 189 5.11 -17.78 -9.58
CA MET A 189 5.13 -16.32 -9.76
C MET A 189 3.70 -15.73 -9.84
N LYS A 190 2.81 -16.35 -10.63
CA LYS A 190 1.39 -15.94 -10.70
C LYS A 190 0.65 -16.15 -9.36
N GLY A 191 0.94 -17.26 -8.68
CA GLY A 191 0.41 -17.56 -7.34
C GLY A 191 0.90 -16.58 -6.28
N ASN A 192 2.15 -16.13 -6.38
CA ASN A 192 2.73 -15.11 -5.54
C ASN A 192 2.05 -13.75 -5.74
N ALA A 193 1.76 -13.37 -6.98
CA ALA A 193 0.94 -12.18 -7.27
C ALA A 193 -0.46 -12.27 -6.65
N LEU A 194 -1.11 -13.45 -6.70
CA LEU A 194 -2.40 -13.66 -6.05
C LEU A 194 -2.30 -13.57 -4.52
N ARG A 195 -1.25 -14.13 -3.92
CA ARG A 195 -0.99 -14.05 -2.48
C ARG A 195 -0.78 -12.61 -2.00
N TRP A 196 -0.05 -11.80 -2.77
CA TRP A 196 0.04 -10.35 -2.51
C TRP A 196 -1.36 -9.71 -2.49
N LYS A 197 -2.19 -9.99 -3.50
CA LYS A 197 -3.58 -9.48 -3.55
C LYS A 197 -4.42 -9.91 -2.34
N THR A 198 -4.34 -11.18 -1.92
CA THR A 198 -5.12 -11.67 -0.77
C THR A 198 -4.66 -11.08 0.56
N GLN A 199 -3.42 -10.59 0.67
CA GLN A 199 -2.97 -9.83 1.85
C GLN A 199 -3.68 -8.48 1.97
N ILE A 200 -3.93 -7.77 0.85
CA ILE A 200 -4.74 -6.54 0.87
C ILE A 200 -6.13 -6.85 1.40
N GLU A 201 -6.78 -7.91 0.92
CA GLU A 201 -8.13 -8.28 1.34
C GLU A 201 -8.20 -8.59 2.85
N LEU A 202 -7.17 -9.24 3.41
CA LEU A 202 -7.08 -9.49 4.84
C LEU A 202 -6.92 -8.22 5.66
N ILE A 203 -6.02 -7.32 5.24
CA ILE A 203 -5.74 -6.06 5.94
C ILE A 203 -6.97 -5.15 5.86
N ASP A 204 -7.57 -5.00 4.68
CA ASP A 204 -8.77 -4.19 4.45
C ASP A 204 -9.95 -4.64 5.31
N LYS A 205 -10.13 -5.96 5.49
CA LYS A 205 -11.21 -6.51 6.31
C LYS A 205 -11.12 -6.06 7.76
N GLU A 206 -9.93 -6.03 8.35
CA GLU A 206 -9.76 -5.62 9.74
C GLU A 206 -9.72 -4.09 9.89
N VAL A 207 -9.02 -3.39 9.00
CA VAL A 207 -8.95 -1.92 9.04
C VAL A 207 -10.32 -1.29 8.80
N SER A 208 -11.17 -1.86 7.93
CA SER A 208 -12.54 -1.39 7.74
C SER A 208 -13.35 -1.44 9.04
N LYS A 209 -13.18 -2.47 9.88
CA LYS A 209 -13.84 -2.53 11.19
C LYS A 209 -13.33 -1.42 12.11
N TRP A 210 -12.02 -1.16 12.11
CA TRP A 210 -11.42 -0.11 12.93
C TRP A 210 -11.92 1.29 12.52
N LEU A 211 -12.04 1.55 11.22
CA LEU A 211 -12.57 2.81 10.70
C LEU A 211 -14.06 2.98 11.02
N ILE A 212 -14.86 1.91 10.96
CA ILE A 212 -16.26 1.92 11.39
C ILE A 212 -16.35 2.25 12.88
N ASP A 213 -15.56 1.58 13.73
CA ASP A 213 -15.53 1.83 15.17
C ASP A 213 -15.12 3.28 15.49
N LEU A 214 -14.11 3.83 14.82
CA LEU A 214 -13.73 5.24 14.97
C LEU A 214 -14.87 6.19 14.56
N ASN A 215 -15.58 5.90 13.46
CA ASN A 215 -16.73 6.71 13.05
C ASN A 215 -17.90 6.64 14.05
N VAL A 216 -18.10 5.49 14.71
CA VAL A 216 -19.09 5.35 15.80
C VAL A 216 -18.65 6.17 17.00
N GLN A 217 -17.39 6.07 17.44
CA GLN A 217 -16.86 6.87 18.55
C GLN A 217 -16.96 8.38 18.29
N LEU A 218 -16.68 8.82 17.06
CA LEU A 218 -16.86 10.22 16.64
C LEU A 218 -18.32 10.66 16.79
N LYS A 219 -19.28 9.85 16.33
CA LYS A 219 -20.72 10.15 16.47
C LYS A 219 -21.18 10.16 17.93
N ASP A 220 -20.67 9.24 18.75
CA ASP A 220 -21.01 9.16 20.17
C ASP A 220 -20.49 10.36 20.95
N ILE A 221 -19.25 10.79 20.69
CA ILE A 221 -18.66 12.00 21.28
C ILE A 221 -19.46 13.23 20.83
N ASP A 222 -19.74 13.35 19.53
CA ASP A 222 -20.50 14.47 18.99
C ASP A 222 -21.90 14.56 19.61
N SER A 223 -22.62 13.43 19.70
CA SER A 223 -23.94 13.35 20.33
C SER A 223 -23.89 13.66 21.82
N ARG A 224 -22.93 13.07 22.56
CA ARG A 224 -22.79 13.26 24.01
C ARG A 224 -22.52 14.72 24.35
N TYR A 225 -21.53 15.35 23.73
CA TYR A 225 -21.19 16.74 24.00
C TYR A 225 -22.27 17.69 23.48
N SER A 226 -22.88 17.43 22.33
CA SER A 226 -24.00 18.25 21.84
C SER A 226 -25.22 18.17 22.78
N SER A 227 -25.50 17.01 23.36
CA SER A 227 -26.53 16.85 24.39
C SER A 227 -26.19 17.61 25.68
N GLN A 228 -24.94 17.53 26.14
CA GLN A 228 -24.47 18.27 27.32
C GLN A 228 -24.54 19.78 27.09
N ILE A 229 -24.06 20.28 25.96
CA ILE A 229 -24.16 21.68 25.54
C ILE A 229 -25.63 22.11 25.54
N THR A 230 -26.52 21.35 24.90
CA THR A 230 -27.97 21.69 24.84
C THR A 230 -28.61 21.76 26.24
N LYS A 231 -28.28 20.82 27.14
CA LYS A 231 -28.75 20.83 28.53
C LYS A 231 -28.22 22.03 29.32
N THR A 232 -26.95 22.37 29.13
CA THR A 232 -26.32 23.50 29.83
C THR A 232 -26.86 24.84 29.29
N THR A 233 -27.03 24.97 27.98
CA THR A 233 -27.61 26.16 27.33
C THR A 233 -29.04 26.42 27.80
N SER A 234 -29.85 25.38 28.01
CA SER A 234 -31.25 25.52 28.45
C SER A 234 -31.43 25.79 29.95
N SER A 235 -30.36 25.76 30.75
CA SER A 235 -30.45 25.94 32.21
C SER A 235 -30.79 27.37 32.66
N ILE A 236 -30.22 28.37 31.98
CA ILE A 236 -30.50 29.80 32.18
C ILE A 236 -30.04 30.57 30.94
N ASP A 237 -30.85 31.51 30.46
CA ASP A 237 -30.48 32.44 29.40
C ASP A 237 -30.67 33.90 29.84
N THR A 238 -30.17 34.83 29.04
CA THR A 238 -30.27 36.27 29.32
C THR A 238 -31.71 36.76 29.37
N PHE A 239 -32.63 36.14 28.62
CA PHE A 239 -34.05 36.48 28.64
C PHE A 239 -34.72 36.04 29.94
N GLN A 240 -34.47 34.80 30.37
CA GLN A 240 -34.92 34.21 31.63
C GLN A 240 -34.34 34.94 32.84
N VAL A 241 -33.09 35.43 32.77
CA VAL A 241 -32.52 36.29 33.81
C VAL A 241 -33.34 37.58 33.93
N ASN A 242 -33.65 38.23 32.81
CA ASN A 242 -34.45 39.45 32.80
C ASN A 242 -35.88 39.21 33.30
N GLU A 243 -36.51 38.12 32.88
CA GLU A 243 -37.87 37.76 33.28
C GLU A 243 -37.97 37.39 34.77
N LYS A 244 -37.06 36.54 35.26
CA LYS A 244 -36.97 36.21 36.70
C LYS A 244 -36.67 37.43 37.55
N THR A 245 -35.83 38.35 37.05
CA THR A 245 -35.53 39.61 37.75
C THR A 245 -36.76 40.52 37.83
N LYS A 246 -37.57 40.61 36.76
CA LYS A 246 -38.84 41.37 36.79
C LYS A 246 -39.85 40.76 37.75
N LEU A 247 -40.04 39.45 37.71
CA LEU A 247 -40.95 38.76 38.63
C LEU A 247 -40.54 38.91 40.09
N GLU A 248 -39.24 38.88 40.38
CA GLU A 248 -38.76 39.07 41.74
C GLU A 248 -38.85 40.54 42.19
N LEU A 249 -38.65 41.49 41.27
CA LEU A 249 -38.92 42.91 41.51
C LEU A 249 -40.39 43.13 41.89
N ASP A 250 -41.33 42.57 41.13
CA ASP A 250 -42.76 42.66 41.42
C ASP A 250 -43.11 42.08 42.80
N LYS A 251 -42.51 40.93 43.18
CA LYS A 251 -42.72 40.34 44.51
C LYS A 251 -42.13 41.20 45.63
N ILE A 252 -40.94 41.75 45.43
CA ILE A 252 -40.28 42.62 46.40
C ILE A 252 -41.09 43.92 46.58
N ASP A 253 -41.63 44.47 45.49
CA ASP A 253 -42.48 45.65 45.52
C ASP A 253 -43.80 45.37 46.24
N GLN A 254 -44.47 44.24 45.93
CA GLN A 254 -45.66 43.81 46.65
C GLN A 254 -45.41 43.59 48.14
N TRP A 255 -44.26 43.00 48.49
CA TRP A 255 -43.83 42.81 49.87
C TRP A 255 -43.60 44.16 50.57
N SER A 256 -42.87 45.08 49.93
CA SER A 256 -42.60 46.43 50.46
C SER A 256 -43.90 47.21 50.71
N VAL A 257 -44.82 47.19 49.75
CA VAL A 257 -46.15 47.81 49.88
C VAL A 257 -46.95 47.18 51.03
N LYS A 258 -46.91 45.85 51.18
CA LYS A 258 -47.64 45.15 52.25
C LYS A 258 -47.08 45.50 53.64
N GLU A 259 -45.76 45.55 53.80
CA GLU A 259 -45.15 45.94 55.08
C GLU A 259 -45.39 47.42 55.40
N LYS A 260 -45.32 48.30 54.41
CA LYS A 260 -45.69 49.72 54.58
C LYS A 260 -47.17 49.90 54.93
N LYS A 261 -48.08 49.10 54.36
CA LYS A 261 -49.49 49.09 54.76
C LYS A 261 -49.68 48.67 56.22
N LYS A 262 -48.94 47.67 56.72
CA LYS A 262 -48.95 47.33 58.16
C LYS A 262 -48.48 48.49 59.02
N ILE A 263 -47.47 49.26 58.59
CA ILE A 263 -47.04 50.47 59.29
C ILE A 263 -48.19 51.50 59.35
N ILE A 264 -48.90 51.72 58.25
CA ILE A 264 -50.05 52.64 58.18
C ILE A 264 -51.20 52.14 59.08
N GLU A 265 -51.51 50.84 59.07
CA GLU A 265 -52.53 50.24 59.93
C GLU A 265 -52.16 50.37 61.42
N ASN A 266 -50.89 50.14 61.77
CA ASN A 266 -50.38 50.36 63.12
C ASN A 266 -50.53 51.84 63.51
N MET A 267 -50.25 52.78 62.61
CA MET A 267 -50.47 54.20 62.88
C MET A 267 -51.97 54.52 63.03
N SER A 268 -52.83 53.94 62.21
CA SER A 268 -54.29 54.12 62.27
C SER A 268 -54.87 53.60 63.59
N THR A 269 -54.40 52.45 64.10
CA THR A 269 -54.85 51.92 65.38
C THR A 269 -54.43 52.80 66.55
N LEU A 270 -53.22 53.38 66.51
CA LEU A 270 -52.77 54.38 67.48
C LEU A 270 -53.69 55.62 67.48
N PHE A 271 -54.02 56.18 66.31
CA PHE A 271 -54.96 57.30 66.20
C PHE A 271 -56.39 56.96 66.65
N LYS A 272 -56.91 55.76 66.33
CA LYS A 272 -58.23 55.30 66.84
C LYS A 272 -58.27 55.18 68.36
N THR A 273 -57.15 54.80 68.98
CA THR A 273 -57.04 54.71 70.44
C THR A 273 -57.04 56.12 71.04
N PHE A 274 -56.39 57.06 70.36
CA PHE A 274 -56.42 58.49 70.66
C PHE A 274 -57.83 59.10 70.59
N GLU A 275 -58.55 58.80 69.52
CA GLU A 275 -59.93 59.23 69.28
C GLU A 275 -60.88 58.75 70.39
N ARG A 276 -60.78 57.47 70.79
CA ARG A 276 -61.59 56.91 71.89
C ARG A 276 -61.34 57.64 73.22
N HIS A 277 -60.09 58.01 73.51
CA HIS A 277 -59.75 58.71 74.74
C HIS A 277 -60.38 60.12 74.77
N LEU A 278 -60.36 60.83 73.63
CA LEU A 278 -61.08 62.10 73.47
C LEU A 278 -62.59 61.94 73.64
N GLU A 279 -63.18 60.91 73.03
CA GLU A 279 -64.62 60.64 73.18
C GLU A 279 -65.02 60.40 74.64
N GLU A 280 -64.19 59.70 75.42
CA GLU A 280 -64.46 59.48 76.86
C GLU A 280 -64.43 60.79 77.66
N ILE A 281 -63.46 61.66 77.37
CA ILE A 281 -63.40 63.01 77.96
C ILE A 281 -64.66 63.80 77.61
N ILE A 282 -65.06 63.80 76.33
CA ILE A 282 -66.28 64.48 75.84
C ILE A 282 -67.55 63.91 76.50
N LYS A 283 -67.68 62.58 76.59
CA LYS A 283 -68.83 61.90 77.20
C LYS A 283 -69.02 62.31 78.66
N LYS A 284 -67.95 62.32 79.46
CA LYS A 284 -68.03 62.73 80.87
C LYS A 284 -68.32 64.23 81.03
N ASN A 285 -67.88 65.05 80.07
CA ASN A 285 -68.17 66.48 80.08
C ASN A 285 -69.63 66.80 79.72
N LYS A 286 -70.33 65.90 79.00
CA LYS A 286 -71.68 66.12 78.47
C LYS A 286 -72.73 66.42 79.54
N PHE A 287 -72.62 65.82 80.73
CA PHE A 287 -73.50 66.09 81.87
C PHE A 287 -73.51 67.60 82.22
N PHE A 288 -72.32 68.21 82.24
CA PHE A 288 -72.13 69.61 82.61
C PHE A 288 -72.51 70.60 81.50
N THR A 289 -72.72 70.12 80.27
CA THR A 289 -73.20 70.93 79.15
C THR A 289 -74.72 71.03 79.06
N SER A 290 -75.45 70.19 79.80
CA SER A 290 -76.92 70.15 79.78
C SER A 290 -77.53 71.02 80.90
N GLY A 291 -77.82 72.27 80.58
CA GLY A 291 -78.24 73.28 81.57
C GLY A 291 -79.50 72.93 82.37
N ASP A 292 -80.44 72.17 81.81
CA ASP A 292 -81.71 71.86 82.48
C ASP A 292 -81.60 70.79 83.57
N SER A 293 -80.61 69.89 83.48
CA SER A 293 -80.34 68.87 84.51
C SER A 293 -79.63 69.43 85.75
N LEU A 294 -78.96 70.58 85.59
CA LEU A 294 -78.22 71.26 86.64
C LEU A 294 -79.10 72.27 87.42
N LYS A 295 -80.08 72.90 86.75
CA LYS A 295 -81.01 73.88 87.37
C LYS A 295 -81.93 73.28 88.45
N SER A 296 -82.15 71.96 88.43
CA SER A 296 -83.06 71.26 89.36
C SER A 296 -82.41 70.87 90.70
N ARG A 297 -81.11 71.13 90.88
CA ARG A 297 -80.35 70.79 92.10
C ARG A 297 -79.97 72.05 92.89
N VAL A 298 -79.78 71.90 94.20
CA VAL A 298 -79.36 72.99 95.08
C VAL A 298 -77.91 73.37 94.77
N PHE A 299 -77.62 74.66 94.55
CA PHE A 299 -76.30 75.15 94.12
C PHE A 299 -75.13 74.60 94.94
N LYS A 300 -75.29 74.57 96.27
CA LYS A 300 -74.28 74.06 97.22
C LYS A 300 -73.88 72.60 96.97
N ASP A 301 -74.81 71.78 96.47
CA ASP A 301 -74.57 70.36 96.19
C ASP A 301 -73.91 70.15 94.81
N ILE A 302 -73.97 71.13 93.90
CA ILE A 302 -73.39 71.03 92.54
C ILE A 302 -71.96 71.58 92.48
N VAL A 303 -71.61 72.57 93.30
CA VAL A 303 -70.27 73.19 93.31
C VAL A 303 -69.13 72.16 93.41
N PRO A 304 -69.17 71.17 94.35
CA PRO A 304 -68.14 70.14 94.42
C PRO A 304 -68.05 69.28 93.15
N HIS A 305 -69.18 69.10 92.44
CA HIS A 305 -69.18 68.38 91.16
C HIS A 305 -68.52 69.17 90.04
N PHE A 306 -68.69 70.50 89.98
CA PHE A 306 -67.97 71.35 89.04
C PHE A 306 -66.46 71.38 89.34
N GLU A 307 -66.07 71.54 90.60
CA GLU A 307 -64.65 71.55 91.00
C GLU A 307 -63.97 70.21 90.70
N ASN A 308 -64.60 69.09 91.03
CA ASN A 308 -64.10 67.76 90.67
C ASN A 308 -64.03 67.55 89.15
N GLN A 309 -64.98 68.10 88.39
CA GLN A 309 -64.94 68.03 86.92
C GLN A 309 -63.82 68.89 86.34
N PHE A 310 -63.55 70.08 86.89
CA PHE A 310 -62.41 70.90 86.48
C PHE A 310 -61.08 70.19 86.77
N LEU A 311 -60.96 69.51 87.91
CA LEU A 311 -59.79 68.67 88.23
C LEU A 311 -59.67 67.49 87.25
N TYR A 312 -60.78 66.79 86.97
CA TYR A 312 -60.82 65.70 85.98
C TYR A 312 -60.37 66.16 84.58
N LEU A 313 -60.91 67.28 84.07
CA LEU A 313 -60.55 67.82 82.76
C LEU A 313 -59.09 68.28 82.71
N ARG A 314 -58.55 68.81 83.82
CA ARG A 314 -57.14 69.19 83.92
C ARG A 314 -56.23 67.95 83.89
N ASP A 315 -56.55 66.92 84.66
CA ASP A 315 -55.75 65.70 84.75
C ASP A 315 -55.80 64.89 83.44
N GLU A 316 -56.99 64.67 82.87
CA GLU A 316 -57.13 63.99 81.59
C GLU A 316 -56.59 64.83 80.43
N GLY A 317 -56.70 66.16 80.48
CA GLY A 317 -56.06 67.06 79.51
C GLY A 317 -54.54 66.94 79.54
N LYS A 318 -53.93 66.80 80.72
CA LYS A 318 -52.49 66.58 80.86
C LYS A 318 -52.08 65.20 80.32
N LYS A 319 -52.79 64.13 80.71
CA LYS A 319 -52.56 62.77 80.17
C LYS A 319 -52.73 62.72 78.65
N PHE A 320 -53.70 63.46 78.12
CA PHE A 320 -53.93 63.58 76.69
C PHE A 320 -52.72 64.22 75.99
N LEU A 321 -52.19 65.34 76.50
CA LEU A 321 -50.99 65.97 75.94
C LEU A 321 -49.76 65.04 76.00
N GLU A 322 -49.53 64.36 77.12
CA GLU A 322 -48.45 63.37 77.26
C GLU A 322 -48.60 62.22 76.25
N SER A 323 -49.84 61.80 75.98
CA SER A 323 -50.13 60.78 74.99
C SER A 323 -49.88 61.24 73.54
N ILE A 324 -50.02 62.54 73.22
CA ILE A 324 -49.65 63.11 71.91
C ILE A 324 -48.14 62.99 71.69
N GLU A 325 -47.34 63.33 72.70
CA GLU A 325 -45.88 63.23 72.62
C GLU A 325 -45.44 61.78 72.40
N GLY A 326 -46.02 60.84 73.14
CA GLY A 326 -45.79 59.39 72.93
C GLY A 326 -46.20 58.91 71.53
N LEU A 327 -47.27 59.46 70.96
CA LEU A 327 -47.71 59.15 69.59
C LEU A 327 -46.76 59.73 68.54
N HIS A 328 -46.22 60.92 68.76
CA HIS A 328 -45.22 61.54 67.89
C HIS A 328 -43.89 60.78 67.88
N GLN A 329 -43.45 60.27 69.04
CA GLN A 329 -42.26 59.42 69.13
C GLN A 329 -42.45 58.09 68.38
N LYS A 330 -43.60 57.42 68.57
CA LYS A 330 -43.95 56.21 67.81
C LYS A 330 -44.04 56.46 66.30
N PHE A 331 -44.51 57.62 65.87
CA PHE A 331 -44.51 57.99 64.46
C PHE A 331 -43.10 58.08 63.87
N LYS A 332 -42.13 58.66 64.60
CA LYS A 332 -40.72 58.72 64.15
C LYS A 332 -40.13 57.32 63.98
N GLU A 333 -40.33 56.44 64.97
CA GLU A 333 -39.88 55.04 64.91
C GLU A 333 -40.49 54.28 63.72
N LEU A 334 -41.81 54.45 63.49
CA LEU A 334 -42.50 53.83 62.36
C LEU A 334 -42.04 54.41 61.01
N LYS A 335 -41.69 55.69 60.95
CA LYS A 335 -41.14 56.34 59.75
C LYS A 335 -39.76 55.79 59.39
N GLU A 336 -38.86 55.65 60.37
CA GLU A 336 -37.53 55.05 60.17
C GLU A 336 -37.63 53.58 59.74
N ARG A 337 -38.59 52.84 60.32
CA ARG A 337 -38.88 51.46 59.89
C ARG A 337 -39.38 51.39 58.44
N GLY A 338 -40.12 52.41 57.98
CA GLY A 338 -40.51 52.55 56.58
C GLY A 338 -39.32 52.72 55.63
N THR A 339 -38.32 53.52 56.01
CA THR A 339 -37.08 53.68 55.23
C THR A 339 -36.20 52.42 55.26
N GLN A 340 -36.19 51.69 56.37
CA GLN A 340 -35.46 50.42 56.48
C GLN A 340 -35.99 49.37 55.49
N ILE A 341 -37.32 49.31 55.29
CA ILE A 341 -37.96 48.39 54.34
C ILE A 341 -37.51 48.67 52.89
N ASP A 342 -37.33 49.94 52.53
CA ASP A 342 -36.85 50.32 51.19
C ASP A 342 -35.40 49.88 50.96
N ILE A 343 -34.53 50.09 51.94
CA ILE A 343 -33.13 49.63 51.89
C ILE A 343 -33.07 48.09 51.81
N GLU A 344 -33.89 47.39 52.59
CA GLU A 344 -33.97 45.93 52.54
C GLU A 344 -34.48 45.40 51.20
N ALA A 345 -35.43 46.09 50.57
CA ALA A 345 -35.95 45.75 49.24
C ALA A 345 -34.85 45.85 48.17
N GLU A 346 -34.10 46.96 48.15
CA GLU A 346 -32.97 47.16 47.23
C GLU A 346 -31.87 46.11 47.44
N GLN A 347 -31.51 45.81 48.68
CA GLN A 347 -30.50 44.79 48.99
C GLN A 347 -30.94 43.38 48.58
N LYS A 348 -32.21 43.02 48.77
CA LYS A 348 -32.75 41.73 48.32
C LYS A 348 -32.70 41.59 46.80
N LEU A 349 -33.06 42.65 46.08
CA LEU A 349 -33.01 42.67 44.63
C LEU A 349 -31.56 42.58 44.10
N ALA A 350 -30.64 43.33 44.69
CA ALA A 350 -29.23 43.31 44.32
C ALA A 350 -28.61 41.91 44.53
N LYS A 351 -28.81 41.31 45.70
CA LYS A 351 -28.35 39.94 45.99
C LYS A 351 -28.93 38.92 45.02
N PHE A 352 -30.21 39.06 44.65
CA PHE A 352 -30.84 38.18 43.68
C PHE A 352 -30.22 38.33 42.28
N LYS A 353 -30.02 39.56 41.80
CA LYS A 353 -29.34 39.85 40.52
C LYS A 353 -27.92 39.27 40.49
N ASP A 354 -27.13 39.49 41.54
CA ASP A 354 -25.78 38.95 41.64
C ASP A 354 -25.77 37.42 41.58
N SER A 355 -26.71 36.77 42.28
CA SER A 355 -26.84 35.31 42.25
C SER A 355 -27.18 34.75 40.86
N LEU A 356 -28.04 35.45 40.10
CA LEU A 356 -28.37 35.08 38.72
C LEU A 356 -27.18 35.32 37.79
N HIS A 357 -26.44 36.41 37.99
CA HIS A 357 -25.29 36.73 37.16
C HIS A 357 -24.13 35.75 37.37
N ILE A 358 -23.88 35.32 38.60
CA ILE A 358 -22.92 34.25 38.92
C ILE A 358 -23.31 32.95 38.21
N LYS A 359 -24.59 32.55 38.30
CA LYS A 359 -25.08 31.35 37.59
C LYS A 359 -24.93 31.43 36.08
N LEU A 360 -25.15 32.60 35.48
CA LEU A 360 -24.98 32.80 34.04
C LEU A 360 -23.49 32.72 33.65
N LYS A 361 -22.60 33.30 34.45
CA LYS A 361 -21.15 33.22 34.24
C LYS A 361 -20.61 31.80 34.37
N ASP A 362 -21.09 31.05 35.37
CA ASP A 362 -20.71 29.64 35.56
C ASP A 362 -21.19 28.76 34.40
N ARG A 363 -22.40 29.02 33.89
CA ARG A 363 -22.92 28.37 32.67
C ARG A 363 -22.02 28.65 31.46
N ASP A 364 -21.66 29.90 31.22
CA ASP A 364 -20.82 30.28 30.08
C ASP A 364 -19.45 29.61 30.13
N LYS A 365 -18.87 29.51 31.33
CA LYS A 365 -17.62 28.79 31.55
C LYS A 365 -17.75 27.29 31.25
N GLN A 366 -18.83 26.65 31.72
CA GLN A 366 -19.07 25.23 31.44
C GLN A 366 -19.30 24.96 29.94
N LEU A 367 -20.00 25.86 29.24
CA LEU A 367 -20.20 25.75 27.80
C LEU A 367 -18.88 25.81 27.04
N THR A 368 -18.03 26.79 27.36
CA THR A 368 -16.71 26.92 26.74
C THR A 368 -15.80 25.72 27.03
N GLU A 369 -15.84 25.19 28.26
CA GLU A 369 -15.13 23.96 28.62
C GLU A 369 -15.63 22.76 27.78
N PHE A 370 -16.94 22.52 27.69
CA PHE A 370 -17.49 21.42 26.89
C PHE A 370 -17.21 21.55 25.40
N GLU A 371 -17.28 22.76 24.84
CA GLU A 371 -16.93 23.02 23.43
C GLU A 371 -15.45 22.72 23.17
N SER A 372 -14.55 23.20 24.04
CA SER A 372 -13.11 22.95 23.89
C SER A 372 -12.75 21.46 24.01
N GLU A 373 -13.32 20.74 24.99
CA GLU A 373 -13.08 19.30 25.15
C GLU A 373 -13.62 18.50 23.95
N LYS A 374 -14.79 18.90 23.42
CA LYS A 374 -15.39 18.30 22.23
C LYS A 374 -14.45 18.44 21.03
N GLU A 375 -13.96 19.65 20.77
CA GLU A 375 -13.04 19.92 19.66
C GLU A 375 -11.74 19.13 19.77
N VAL A 376 -11.12 19.10 20.95
CA VAL A 376 -9.87 18.35 21.20
C VAL A 376 -10.06 16.87 20.90
N LYS A 377 -11.09 16.24 21.48
CA LYS A 377 -11.34 14.79 21.28
C LYS A 377 -11.71 14.44 19.85
N ILE A 378 -12.50 15.28 19.17
CA ILE A 378 -12.81 15.08 17.75
C ILE A 378 -11.54 15.21 16.90
N SER A 379 -10.67 16.19 17.21
CA SER A 379 -9.40 16.37 16.51
C SER A 379 -8.46 15.18 16.70
N GLU A 380 -8.34 14.64 17.91
CA GLU A 380 -7.54 13.45 18.22
C GLU A 380 -8.02 12.22 17.42
N LEU A 381 -9.34 11.96 17.42
CA LEU A 381 -9.91 10.84 16.67
C LEU A 381 -9.80 11.00 15.15
N ASN A 382 -9.96 12.23 14.64
CA ASN A 382 -9.76 12.51 13.22
C ASN A 382 -8.30 12.32 12.80
N ASN A 383 -7.34 12.77 13.62
CA ASN A 383 -5.92 12.55 13.36
C ASN A 383 -5.58 11.05 13.35
N LEU A 384 -6.08 10.28 14.32
CA LEU A 384 -5.96 8.81 14.35
C LEU A 384 -6.52 8.16 13.08
N LYS A 385 -7.70 8.60 12.64
CA LYS A 385 -8.33 8.11 11.40
C LYS A 385 -7.47 8.40 10.18
N THR A 386 -7.00 9.63 10.01
CA THR A 386 -6.14 10.03 8.88
C THR A 386 -4.84 9.22 8.86
N GLN A 387 -4.19 9.04 10.01
CA GLN A 387 -2.98 8.23 10.10
C GLN A 387 -3.21 6.77 9.68
N ILE A 388 -4.33 6.16 10.08
CA ILE A 388 -4.71 4.81 9.64
C ILE A 388 -4.95 4.76 8.13
N GLU A 389 -5.66 5.74 7.58
CA GLU A 389 -5.97 5.85 6.14
C GLU A 389 -4.70 6.04 5.29
N ASP A 390 -3.74 6.85 5.76
CA ASP A 390 -2.46 7.07 5.09
C ASP A 390 -1.60 5.80 5.10
N LEU A 391 -1.51 5.13 6.26
CA LEU A 391 -0.74 3.89 6.40
C LEU A 391 -1.29 2.77 5.52
N ILE A 392 -2.62 2.60 5.46
CA ILE A 392 -3.21 1.58 4.58
C ILE A 392 -3.04 1.91 3.10
N THR A 393 -3.06 3.20 2.74
CA THR A 393 -2.77 3.62 1.36
C THR A 393 -1.34 3.26 0.96
N ASN A 394 -0.38 3.49 1.85
CA ASN A 394 1.02 3.11 1.65
C ASN A 394 1.19 1.59 1.53
N ILE A 395 0.56 0.82 2.42
CA ILE A 395 0.54 -0.65 2.38
C ILE A 395 0.01 -1.14 1.03
N LYS A 396 -1.13 -0.62 0.58
CA LYS A 396 -1.75 -0.99 -0.71
C LYS A 396 -0.82 -0.71 -1.88
N LYS A 397 -0.16 0.45 -1.87
CA LYS A 397 0.80 0.83 -2.91
C LYS A 397 1.96 -0.17 -3.00
N ILE A 398 2.60 -0.49 -1.87
CA ILE A 398 3.71 -1.45 -1.82
C ILE A 398 3.27 -2.83 -2.34
N ILE A 399 2.13 -3.32 -1.85
CA ILE A 399 1.62 -4.63 -2.27
C ILE A 399 1.29 -4.65 -3.77
N GLN A 400 0.69 -3.58 -4.30
CA GLN A 400 0.34 -3.49 -5.72
C GLN A 400 1.58 -3.42 -6.62
N GLU A 401 2.62 -2.70 -6.20
CA GLU A 401 3.92 -2.68 -6.89
C GLU A 401 4.55 -4.09 -6.91
N LYS A 402 4.58 -4.79 -5.78
CA LYS A 402 5.11 -6.16 -5.67
C LYS A 402 4.29 -7.18 -6.45
N GLN A 403 2.97 -7.07 -6.43
CA GLN A 403 2.07 -7.89 -7.25
C GLN A 403 2.38 -7.74 -8.73
N ASN A 404 2.55 -6.50 -9.21
CA ASN A 404 2.90 -6.22 -10.60
C ASN A 404 4.28 -6.77 -10.96
N SER A 405 5.26 -6.68 -10.04
CA SER A 405 6.59 -7.28 -10.24
C SER A 405 6.50 -8.79 -10.47
N CYS A 406 5.77 -9.53 -9.62
CA CYS A 406 5.57 -10.97 -9.80
C CYS A 406 4.96 -11.33 -11.17
N LEU A 407 3.98 -10.54 -11.64
CA LEU A 407 3.35 -10.76 -12.96
C LEU A 407 4.31 -10.44 -14.12
N GLN A 408 5.11 -9.38 -13.99
CA GLN A 408 6.13 -9.04 -14.98
C GLN A 408 7.25 -10.08 -15.02
N GLU A 409 7.67 -10.62 -13.88
CA GLU A 409 8.64 -11.71 -13.81
C GLU A 409 8.11 -12.97 -14.52
N ALA A 410 6.84 -13.33 -14.29
CA ALA A 410 6.20 -14.42 -15.01
C ALA A 410 6.16 -14.17 -16.53
N GLN A 411 5.80 -12.96 -16.95
CA GLN A 411 5.77 -12.59 -18.37
C GLN A 411 7.15 -12.64 -19.00
N LYS A 412 8.17 -12.11 -18.32
CA LYS A 412 9.57 -12.18 -18.76
C LYS A 412 10.04 -13.61 -18.92
N LEU A 413 9.66 -14.53 -18.03
CA LEU A 413 10.01 -15.94 -18.18
C LEU A 413 9.25 -16.59 -19.35
N ILE A 414 7.99 -16.21 -19.60
CA ILE A 414 7.24 -16.63 -20.79
C ILE A 414 7.94 -16.20 -22.08
N GLU A 415 8.63 -15.06 -22.11
CA GLU A 415 9.42 -14.61 -23.28
C GLU A 415 10.64 -15.53 -23.57
N TRP A 416 10.99 -16.47 -22.68
CA TRP A 416 11.95 -17.55 -22.95
C TRP A 416 11.32 -18.74 -23.70
N SER A 417 10.08 -18.59 -24.17
CA SER A 417 9.38 -19.57 -25.00
C SER A 417 8.98 -18.97 -26.35
N LEU A 418 8.77 -19.85 -27.32
CA LEU A 418 8.21 -19.53 -28.63
C LEU A 418 6.72 -19.74 -28.62
N ASN A 419 5.98 -18.82 -29.22
CA ASN A 419 4.57 -19.04 -29.48
C ASN A 419 4.42 -20.10 -30.58
N ASP A 420 3.46 -21.00 -30.38
CA ASP A 420 3.12 -22.01 -31.36
C ASP A 420 2.55 -21.31 -32.61
N ASP A 421 3.13 -21.60 -33.77
CA ASP A 421 2.58 -21.23 -35.07
C ASP A 421 2.01 -22.47 -35.79
N GLN A 422 1.65 -22.32 -37.07
CA GLN A 422 1.15 -23.43 -37.88
C GLN A 422 2.25 -24.35 -38.42
N SER A 423 3.51 -24.19 -38.01
CA SER A 423 4.60 -25.04 -38.49
C SER A 423 4.48 -26.46 -37.95
N ASP A 424 4.89 -27.42 -38.79
CA ASP A 424 4.94 -28.84 -38.41
C ASP A 424 5.83 -29.09 -37.17
N LEU A 425 6.77 -28.18 -36.89
CA LEU A 425 7.66 -28.27 -35.73
C LEU A 425 6.91 -28.27 -34.40
N PHE A 426 5.88 -27.41 -34.27
CA PHE A 426 5.10 -27.27 -33.03
C PHE A 426 3.84 -28.14 -33.00
N SER A 427 3.61 -28.93 -34.06
CA SER A 427 2.50 -29.90 -34.11
C SER A 427 2.62 -31.04 -33.10
N ARG A 428 3.83 -31.24 -32.55
CA ARG A 428 4.15 -32.30 -31.59
C ARG A 428 4.64 -31.69 -30.28
N PRO A 429 4.27 -32.27 -29.12
CA PRO A 429 4.63 -31.71 -27.82
C PRO A 429 6.12 -31.80 -27.51
N ILE A 430 6.86 -32.71 -28.18
CA ILE A 430 8.30 -32.88 -28.04
C ILE A 430 8.88 -33.18 -29.42
N GLN A 431 9.87 -32.41 -29.84
CA GLN A 431 10.52 -32.60 -31.14
C GLN A 431 11.99 -32.20 -31.09
N TRP A 432 12.88 -33.10 -31.51
CA TRP A 432 14.30 -32.78 -31.70
C TRP A 432 14.49 -31.98 -32.99
N ILE A 433 15.31 -30.93 -32.88
CA ILE A 433 15.83 -30.09 -33.94
C ILE A 433 17.35 -30.18 -33.86
N TYR A 434 18.02 -30.32 -35.00
CA TYR A 434 19.47 -30.43 -35.04
C TYR A 434 20.06 -29.22 -35.76
N MET A 435 20.96 -28.53 -35.08
CA MET A 435 21.73 -27.43 -35.66
C MET A 435 23.04 -27.99 -36.21
N PRO A 436 23.28 -27.95 -37.55
CA PRO A 436 24.54 -28.40 -38.10
C PRO A 436 25.66 -27.45 -37.73
N ILE A 437 26.83 -28.02 -37.44
CA ILE A 437 28.07 -27.28 -37.19
C ILE A 437 29.23 -28.00 -37.88
N TYR A 438 30.30 -27.27 -38.14
CA TYR A 438 31.59 -27.88 -38.49
C TYR A 438 32.57 -27.63 -37.37
N ALA A 439 33.29 -28.67 -37.00
CA ALA A 439 34.36 -28.59 -36.02
C ALA A 439 35.66 -29.12 -36.63
N ILE A 440 36.76 -28.49 -36.25
CA ILE A 440 38.11 -28.90 -36.59
C ILE A 440 38.96 -28.90 -35.31
N PHE A 441 39.72 -29.97 -35.10
CA PHE A 441 40.76 -30.03 -34.07
C PHE A 441 42.11 -29.85 -34.73
N ILE A 442 42.90 -28.95 -34.17
CA ILE A 442 44.18 -28.53 -34.72
C ILE A 442 45.22 -28.66 -33.63
N GLU A 443 46.34 -29.28 -33.98
CA GLU A 443 47.54 -29.36 -33.16
C GLU A 443 48.52 -28.28 -33.63
N ASP A 444 49.05 -27.50 -32.70
CA ASP A 444 50.21 -26.66 -32.97
C ASP A 444 51.48 -27.50 -32.73
N GLU A 445 52.25 -27.72 -33.81
CA GLU A 445 53.41 -28.61 -33.78
C GLU A 445 54.54 -28.10 -32.87
N ASP A 446 54.56 -26.79 -32.59
CA ASP A 446 55.64 -26.17 -31.80
C ASP A 446 55.46 -26.39 -30.30
N ASN A 447 54.22 -26.44 -29.80
CA ASN A 447 53.90 -26.58 -28.37
C ASN A 447 53.09 -27.84 -28.03
N MET A 448 52.68 -28.63 -29.03
CA MET A 448 51.80 -29.81 -28.90
C MET A 448 50.46 -29.49 -28.23
N GLU A 449 50.00 -28.24 -28.31
CA GLU A 449 48.68 -27.86 -27.80
C GLU A 449 47.61 -28.10 -28.88
N GLU A 450 46.55 -28.80 -28.47
CA GLU A 450 45.38 -29.04 -29.31
C GLU A 450 44.27 -28.05 -28.98
N TYR A 451 43.75 -27.38 -30.00
CA TYR A 451 42.62 -26.48 -29.85
C TYR A 451 41.53 -26.78 -30.89
N MET A 452 40.30 -26.50 -30.50
CA MET A 452 39.13 -26.67 -31.35
C MET A 452 38.76 -25.34 -32.03
N ASN A 453 38.43 -25.38 -33.32
CA ASN A 453 37.72 -24.29 -33.98
C ASN A 453 36.37 -24.79 -34.50
N ILE A 454 35.33 -24.00 -34.25
CA ILE A 454 33.95 -24.31 -34.60
C ILE A 454 33.38 -23.24 -35.52
N LEU A 455 32.61 -23.70 -36.51
CA LEU A 455 31.84 -22.87 -37.41
C LEU A 455 30.34 -23.16 -37.22
N PHE A 456 29.62 -22.11 -36.85
CA PHE A 456 28.18 -22.14 -36.67
C PHE A 456 27.44 -21.76 -37.96
N PRO A 457 26.13 -22.06 -38.05
CA PRO A 457 25.31 -21.54 -39.13
C PRO A 457 25.41 -20.02 -39.27
N GLY A 458 25.29 -19.52 -40.49
CA GLY A 458 25.51 -18.10 -40.77
C GLY A 458 24.96 -17.61 -42.10
N TYR A 459 25.08 -16.31 -42.31
CA TYR A 459 24.74 -15.66 -43.56
C TYR A 459 25.89 -15.70 -44.55
N ILE A 460 25.55 -15.99 -45.80
CA ILE A 460 26.42 -15.79 -46.94
C ILE A 460 26.18 -14.41 -47.50
N THR A 461 27.26 -13.66 -47.67
CA THR A 461 27.24 -12.33 -48.28
C THR A 461 27.65 -12.41 -49.75
N ASN A 462 27.34 -11.35 -50.51
CA ASN A 462 27.83 -11.20 -51.88
C ASN A 462 29.21 -10.53 -51.92
N ASP A 463 29.82 -10.23 -50.77
CA ASP A 463 31.15 -9.64 -50.70
C ASP A 463 32.21 -10.76 -50.73
N PRO A 464 33.01 -10.87 -51.81
CA PRO A 464 34.06 -11.89 -51.89
C PRO A 464 35.17 -11.72 -50.85
N ASN A 465 35.28 -10.57 -50.17
CA ASN A 465 36.24 -10.37 -49.08
C ASN A 465 35.66 -10.74 -47.70
N ALA A 466 34.34 -10.89 -47.59
CA ALA A 466 33.62 -11.16 -46.35
C ALA A 466 32.44 -12.12 -46.58
N ILE A 467 32.72 -13.27 -47.19
CA ILE A 467 31.71 -14.22 -47.72
C ILE A 467 30.78 -14.76 -46.62
N TYR A 468 31.22 -14.78 -45.37
CA TYR A 468 30.47 -15.28 -44.23
C TYR A 468 30.26 -14.19 -43.18
N GLN A 469 29.06 -14.13 -42.63
CA GLN A 469 28.71 -13.31 -41.49
C GLN A 469 27.92 -14.16 -40.48
N ASN A 470 28.24 -14.07 -39.20
CA ASN A 470 27.38 -14.64 -38.15
C ASN A 470 25.97 -14.03 -38.22
N ILE A 471 24.97 -14.78 -37.77
CA ILE A 471 23.55 -14.35 -37.82
C ILE A 471 23.34 -13.07 -37.01
N ASP A 472 23.94 -13.06 -35.82
CA ASP A 472 23.95 -11.98 -34.86
C ASP A 472 25.00 -12.25 -33.78
N ASP A 473 25.13 -11.32 -32.84
CA ASP A 473 26.09 -11.37 -31.74
C ASP A 473 25.83 -12.53 -30.76
N ALA A 474 24.63 -13.12 -30.77
CA ALA A 474 24.30 -14.27 -29.93
C ALA A 474 25.13 -15.50 -30.32
N PHE A 475 25.32 -15.72 -31.62
CA PHE A 475 26.15 -16.82 -32.15
C PHE A 475 27.65 -16.59 -31.92
N ILE A 476 28.10 -15.34 -31.96
CA ILE A 476 29.49 -14.99 -31.57
C ILE A 476 29.71 -15.32 -30.10
N SER A 477 28.76 -14.92 -29.25
CA SER A 477 28.80 -15.20 -27.82
C SER A 477 28.78 -16.71 -27.54
N LEU A 478 27.95 -17.47 -28.26
CA LEU A 478 27.92 -18.94 -28.17
C LEU A 478 29.28 -19.55 -28.54
N LYS A 479 29.93 -19.09 -29.61
CA LYS A 479 31.27 -19.57 -29.99
C LYS A 479 32.28 -19.36 -28.87
N ASN A 480 32.27 -18.19 -28.23
CA ASN A 480 33.16 -17.91 -27.10
C ASN A 480 32.87 -18.82 -25.91
N ILE A 481 31.59 -19.01 -25.55
CA ILE A 481 31.15 -19.91 -24.48
C ILE A 481 31.60 -21.34 -24.75
N VAL A 482 31.45 -21.82 -25.98
CA VAL A 482 31.86 -23.18 -26.37
C VAL A 482 33.36 -23.35 -26.27
N ASN A 483 34.14 -22.41 -26.78
CA ASN A 483 35.60 -22.47 -26.69
C ASN A 483 36.06 -22.50 -25.22
N GLU A 484 35.49 -21.64 -24.37
CA GLU A 484 35.78 -21.66 -22.93
C GLU A 484 35.38 -23.00 -22.28
N LYS A 485 34.21 -23.54 -22.65
CA LYS A 485 33.70 -24.80 -22.09
C LYS A 485 34.49 -26.01 -22.52
N VAL A 486 34.96 -26.06 -23.76
CA VAL A 486 35.82 -27.14 -24.24
C VAL A 486 37.18 -27.13 -23.54
N GLU A 487 37.70 -25.96 -23.15
CA GLU A 487 38.95 -25.91 -22.37
C GLU A 487 38.74 -26.25 -20.88
N THR A 488 37.59 -25.89 -20.31
CA THR A 488 37.36 -25.99 -18.86
C THR A 488 36.58 -27.22 -18.41
N ASP A 489 35.82 -27.86 -19.30
CA ASP A 489 34.98 -29.01 -19.00
C ASP A 489 35.34 -30.21 -19.89
N MET A 490 36.06 -31.16 -19.29
CA MET A 490 36.53 -32.38 -19.96
C MET A 490 35.39 -33.18 -20.59
N ALA A 491 34.20 -33.22 -19.96
CA ALA A 491 33.07 -33.96 -20.50
C ALA A 491 32.57 -33.34 -21.82
N THR A 492 32.48 -32.01 -21.88
CA THR A 492 32.16 -31.28 -23.11
C THR A 492 33.24 -31.49 -24.16
N ARG A 493 34.53 -31.35 -23.80
CA ARG A 493 35.66 -31.59 -24.71
C ARG A 493 35.62 -32.96 -25.35
N SER A 494 35.55 -34.01 -24.53
CA SER A 494 35.50 -35.39 -25.00
C SER A 494 34.31 -35.66 -25.91
N ASN A 495 33.14 -35.05 -25.66
CA ASN A 495 31.99 -35.18 -26.55
C ASN A 495 32.29 -34.66 -27.97
N PHE A 496 32.93 -33.50 -28.08
CA PHE A 496 33.35 -32.94 -29.37
C PHE A 496 34.45 -33.77 -30.04
N GLU A 497 35.48 -34.18 -29.29
CA GLU A 497 36.60 -35.00 -29.80
C GLU A 497 36.10 -36.34 -30.35
N PHE A 498 35.41 -37.14 -29.53
CA PHE A 498 34.89 -38.45 -29.95
C PHE A 498 33.91 -38.33 -31.11
N SER A 499 33.08 -37.28 -31.13
CA SER A 499 32.15 -37.05 -32.23
C SER A 499 32.87 -36.67 -33.53
N CYS A 500 33.97 -35.92 -33.43
CA CYS A 500 34.81 -35.59 -34.57
C CYS A 500 35.58 -36.80 -35.09
N GLU A 501 36.14 -37.63 -34.22
CA GLU A 501 36.87 -38.84 -34.60
C GLU A 501 35.97 -39.87 -35.30
N ARG A 502 34.77 -40.10 -34.75
CA ARG A 502 33.83 -41.12 -35.25
C ARG A 502 33.49 -40.96 -36.73
N LYS A 503 33.39 -39.73 -37.21
CA LYS A 503 33.13 -39.41 -38.62
C LYS A 503 34.07 -38.34 -39.16
N ASN A 504 35.35 -38.56 -38.93
CA ASN A 504 36.41 -37.67 -39.42
C ASN A 504 36.43 -37.67 -40.96
N LEU A 505 36.13 -36.51 -41.55
CA LEU A 505 36.13 -36.33 -43.00
C LEU A 505 37.53 -36.45 -43.59
N ILE A 506 38.60 -36.24 -42.80
CA ILE A 506 39.98 -36.43 -43.25
C ILE A 506 40.24 -37.88 -43.69
N ASN A 507 39.56 -38.83 -43.03
CA ASN A 507 39.65 -40.24 -43.36
C ASN A 507 38.83 -40.62 -44.62
N ASP A 508 38.02 -39.71 -45.18
CA ASP A 508 37.31 -39.93 -46.45
C ASP A 508 38.31 -39.81 -47.61
N PRO A 509 38.62 -40.90 -48.35
CA PRO A 509 39.57 -40.87 -49.46
C PRO A 509 39.12 -39.92 -50.59
N ASN A 510 37.84 -39.56 -50.65
CA ASN A 510 37.28 -38.63 -51.63
C ASN A 510 37.24 -37.17 -51.15
N LEU A 511 37.67 -36.85 -49.92
CA LEU A 511 37.55 -35.50 -49.35
C LEU A 511 38.17 -34.43 -50.27
N LYS A 512 39.41 -34.62 -50.70
CA LYS A 512 40.11 -33.67 -51.59
C LYS A 512 39.34 -33.45 -52.90
N LYS A 513 38.79 -34.51 -53.50
CA LYS A 513 37.98 -34.43 -54.71
C LYS A 513 36.66 -33.70 -54.47
N ARG A 514 36.01 -33.93 -53.32
CA ARG A 514 34.76 -33.25 -52.93
C ARG A 514 34.97 -31.77 -52.70
N ILE A 515 36.06 -31.38 -52.03
CA ILE A 515 36.43 -29.96 -51.86
C ILE A 515 36.71 -29.31 -53.22
N GLN A 516 37.46 -29.97 -54.11
CA GLN A 516 37.72 -29.45 -55.46
C GLN A 516 36.43 -29.24 -56.28
N LEU A 517 35.49 -30.19 -56.23
CA LEU A 517 34.16 -30.03 -56.85
C LEU A 517 33.36 -28.88 -56.20
N GLY A 518 33.53 -28.67 -54.90
CA GLY A 518 32.94 -27.56 -54.16
C GLY A 518 33.48 -26.20 -54.61
N ILE A 519 34.80 -26.07 -54.81
CA ILE A 519 35.44 -24.86 -55.35
C ILE A 519 34.82 -24.49 -56.71
N SER A 520 34.68 -25.46 -57.63
CA SER A 520 34.07 -25.21 -58.94
C SER A 520 32.63 -24.69 -58.81
N LYS A 521 31.82 -25.31 -57.94
CA LYS A 521 30.44 -24.88 -57.69
C LYS A 521 30.34 -23.49 -57.05
N LEU A 522 31.22 -23.17 -56.10
CA LEU A 522 31.26 -21.84 -55.48
C LEU A 522 31.71 -20.75 -56.46
N ARG A 523 32.59 -21.10 -57.41
CA ARG A 523 33.01 -20.23 -58.51
C ARG A 523 31.86 -19.94 -59.48
N GLU A 524 31.11 -20.96 -59.90
CA GLU A 524 29.87 -20.80 -60.70
C GLU A 524 28.87 -19.87 -60.01
N LYS A 525 28.84 -19.93 -58.68
CA LYS A 525 28.00 -19.13 -57.79
C LYS A 525 28.53 -17.72 -57.50
N THR A 526 29.66 -17.33 -58.09
CA THR A 526 30.36 -16.06 -57.89
C THR A 526 30.66 -15.73 -56.43
N LEU A 527 30.87 -16.76 -55.59
CA LEU A 527 31.19 -16.62 -54.17
C LEU A 527 32.69 -16.76 -53.87
N LEU A 528 33.50 -17.18 -54.85
CA LEU A 528 34.95 -17.30 -54.71
C LEU A 528 35.68 -16.39 -55.70
N ASN A 529 36.72 -15.72 -55.20
CA ASN A 529 37.74 -15.08 -56.03
C ASN A 529 38.99 -15.98 -56.14
N GLU A 530 39.91 -15.64 -57.06
CA GLU A 530 41.14 -16.42 -57.30
C GLU A 530 42.03 -16.51 -56.05
N THR A 531 42.04 -15.47 -55.21
CA THR A 531 42.80 -15.43 -53.96
C THR A 531 42.32 -16.50 -52.98
N ILE A 532 41.02 -16.62 -52.78
CA ILE A 532 40.43 -17.60 -51.86
C ILE A 532 40.61 -19.01 -52.41
N GLU A 533 40.40 -19.22 -53.70
CA GLU A 533 40.68 -20.52 -54.33
C GLU A 533 42.12 -20.96 -54.07
N ARG A 534 43.10 -20.06 -54.24
CA ARG A 534 44.50 -20.34 -53.95
C ARG A 534 44.71 -20.72 -52.47
N ILE A 535 44.11 -19.97 -51.53
CA ILE A 535 44.20 -20.28 -50.09
C ILE A 535 43.65 -21.68 -49.82
N ILE A 536 42.46 -22.02 -50.32
CA ILE A 536 41.86 -23.36 -50.12
C ILE A 536 42.81 -24.44 -50.65
N ARG A 537 43.36 -24.29 -51.85
CA ARG A 537 44.28 -25.25 -52.46
C ARG A 537 45.58 -25.41 -51.68
N GLU A 538 46.13 -24.32 -51.15
CA GLU A 538 47.31 -24.37 -50.27
C GLU A 538 47.01 -25.11 -48.96
N LYS A 539 45.82 -24.87 -48.37
CA LYS A 539 45.39 -25.51 -47.12
C LYS A 539 45.02 -26.99 -47.26
N LEU A 540 44.68 -27.46 -48.46
CA LEU A 540 44.48 -28.90 -48.72
C LEU A 540 45.74 -29.75 -48.46
N ASN A 541 46.92 -29.13 -48.41
CA ASN A 541 48.17 -29.81 -48.05
C ASN A 541 48.28 -30.07 -46.53
N LEU A 542 47.47 -29.41 -45.70
CA LEU A 542 47.43 -29.64 -44.24
C LEU A 542 46.62 -30.89 -43.86
N LEU A 543 45.97 -31.54 -44.83
CA LEU A 543 45.20 -32.77 -44.67
C LEU A 543 46.05 -34.05 -44.88
N THR A 544 47.35 -33.89 -45.08
CA THR A 544 48.37 -34.94 -45.31
C THR A 544 49.47 -34.76 -44.31
#